data_AF-A0A376DLB6-F1
#
_entry.id   AF-A0A376DLB6-F1
#
_cell.length_a   1.000
_cell.length_b   1.000
_cell.length_c   1.000
_cell.angle_alpha   90.00
_cell.angle_beta   90.00
_cell.angle_gamma   90.00
#
_symmetry.space_group_name_H-M   'P 1'
#
loop_
_entity.id
_entity.type
_entity.pdbx_description
1 polymer ?
#
loop_
_entity_poly.entity_id
_entity_poly.type
_entity_poly.pdbx_seq_one_letter_code
_entity_poly.pdbx_strand_id
1 'polypeptide(L)'
;MSAKYFAILTNLGAAKMANATALGTKLNVTHMAVGDGGGSMQTPDPGQTALRGERRRAALNMLSVDPNNASQIIAEQVIPENEGGWWIREIGLYDSDGVLIAIANCPETYKPLLQEGSGRTQTIRMVLIVSSTAAVTLKIDPAVVLATREYVDRKLEGKQPLDSTLTAISGKSVAGLIEYLGLGAGAFGIKNVAVFTKPGVTTWTVPDELKNGRKAKVTVIGGGASGGRGPAGGGGGGGGLATKVVDLSGVSSVRITVGVGGEAIPSGDTATNGKNGGTSSFGSMCSATGGISGGTQSGQDGGVGVGGDFNTSLGPGGPGTLAGGNTSNSGPGGGPGGPGTNSGNSADGRNAKGPGGGGSGAAWGATQKNCVPGAGFDGIVIVEW
;
A
#
# COMPACT_ATOMS: atom_id res chain seq x y z
N MET A 1 0.30 9.70 69.80
CA MET A 1 0.48 8.24 69.89
C MET A 1 1.68 7.90 69.02
N SER A 2 2.84 7.56 69.60
CA SER A 2 4.06 7.29 68.83
C SER A 2 3.89 6.00 68.03
N ALA A 3 4.19 6.00 66.73
CA ALA A 3 4.13 4.81 65.90
C ALA A 3 5.18 3.79 66.37
N LYS A 4 4.79 2.51 66.50
CA LYS A 4 5.70 1.44 66.96
C LYS A 4 6.84 1.16 65.97
N TYR A 5 6.60 1.40 64.69
CA TYR A 5 7.56 1.26 63.59
C TYR A 5 7.59 2.54 62.77
N PHE A 6 8.79 3.07 62.53
CA PHE A 6 8.97 4.34 61.86
C PHE A 6 10.37 4.43 61.24
N ALA A 7 10.49 5.32 60.26
CA ALA A 7 11.73 5.66 59.58
C ALA A 7 12.13 7.09 59.95
N ILE A 8 13.43 7.31 60.19
CA ILE A 8 14.00 8.64 60.41
C ILE A 8 15.20 8.87 59.50
N LEU A 9 15.48 10.15 59.22
CA LEU A 9 16.75 10.57 58.67
C LEU A 9 17.82 10.52 59.77
N THR A 10 19.02 10.06 59.42
CA THR A 10 20.20 10.24 60.27
C THR A 10 20.66 11.70 60.22
N ASN A 11 21.46 12.14 61.19
CA ASN A 11 22.07 13.47 61.19
C ASN A 11 22.90 13.70 59.92
N LEU A 12 23.59 12.66 59.45
CA LEU A 12 24.36 12.69 58.19
C LEU A 12 23.44 12.78 56.97
N GLY A 13 22.35 12.00 56.94
CA GLY A 13 21.37 12.03 55.87
C GLY A 13 20.65 13.38 55.76
N ALA A 14 20.26 13.96 56.89
CA ALA A 14 19.66 15.29 56.95
C ALA A 14 20.63 16.37 56.46
N ALA A 15 21.90 16.32 56.88
CA ALA A 15 22.93 17.25 56.41
C ALA A 15 23.19 17.12 54.89
N LYS A 16 23.31 15.89 54.36
CA LYS A 16 23.48 15.66 52.92
C LYS A 16 22.27 16.11 52.11
N MET A 17 21.06 15.91 52.62
CA MET A 17 19.83 16.36 51.98
C MET A 17 19.70 17.90 51.95
N ALA A 18 20.07 18.55 53.05
CA ALA A 18 20.13 20.02 53.14
C ALA A 18 21.17 20.58 52.15
N ASN A 19 22.36 19.97 52.07
CA ASN A 19 23.40 20.37 51.13
C ASN A 19 22.98 20.16 49.66
N ALA A 20 22.35 19.04 49.35
CA ALA A 20 21.82 18.78 48.02
C ALA A 20 20.79 19.84 47.60
N THR A 21 19.88 20.19 48.51
CA THR A 21 18.89 21.26 48.29
C THR A 21 19.55 22.63 48.09
N ALA A 22 20.54 22.99 48.92
CA ALA A 22 21.22 24.29 48.87
C ALA A 22 22.10 24.46 47.62
N LEU A 23 22.75 23.39 47.16
CA LEU A 23 23.66 23.39 46.00
C LEU A 23 22.95 23.08 44.68
N GLY A 24 21.64 22.77 44.70
CA GLY A 24 20.90 22.32 43.51
C GLY A 24 21.37 20.96 42.98
N THR A 25 22.09 20.17 43.79
CA THR A 25 22.52 18.81 43.45
C THR A 25 21.50 17.80 43.96
N LYS A 26 21.63 16.53 43.56
CA LYS A 26 20.72 15.47 43.97
C LYS A 26 21.45 14.38 44.74
N LEU A 27 20.87 13.96 45.86
CA LEU A 27 21.31 12.84 46.67
C LEU A 27 20.95 11.53 45.96
N ASN A 28 21.96 10.73 45.64
CA ASN A 28 21.80 9.44 44.99
C ASN A 28 21.69 8.34 46.06
N VAL A 29 20.48 7.96 46.44
CA VAL A 29 20.26 6.78 47.30
C VAL A 29 20.34 5.54 46.41
N THR A 30 21.29 4.65 46.68
CA THR A 30 21.63 3.55 45.76
C THR A 30 21.41 2.17 46.37
N HIS A 31 21.61 2.02 47.69
CA HIS A 31 21.55 0.74 48.37
C HIS A 31 20.56 0.76 49.54
N MET A 32 19.90 -0.37 49.75
CA MET A 32 19.20 -0.67 50.99
C MET A 32 19.94 -1.81 51.69
N ALA A 33 20.09 -1.68 52.99
CA ALA A 33 20.58 -2.75 53.84
C ALA A 33 19.52 -3.14 54.85
N VAL A 34 19.57 -4.40 55.26
CA VAL A 34 18.68 -4.99 56.25
C VAL A 34 19.53 -5.71 57.29
N GLY A 35 19.10 -5.63 58.55
CA GLY A 35 19.83 -6.17 59.68
C GLY A 35 18.92 -6.81 60.72
N ASP A 36 19.54 -7.61 61.58
CA ASP A 36 18.87 -8.32 62.68
C ASP A 36 18.89 -7.55 64.01
N GLY A 37 19.41 -6.31 63.99
CA GLY A 37 19.46 -5.42 65.14
C GLY A 37 20.36 -5.91 66.28
N GLY A 38 21.28 -6.85 66.03
CA GLY A 38 22.13 -7.45 67.06
C GLY A 38 21.36 -8.38 68.00
N GLY A 39 20.25 -8.97 67.54
CA GLY A 39 19.47 -9.93 68.31
C GLY A 39 18.24 -9.35 69.02
N SER A 40 18.04 -8.02 69.01
CA SER A 40 16.89 -7.36 69.65
C SER A 40 16.32 -6.21 68.81
N MET A 41 15.06 -5.85 69.03
CA MET A 41 14.42 -4.74 68.33
C MET A 41 15.04 -3.39 68.75
N GLN A 42 15.65 -2.70 67.78
CA GLN A 42 16.30 -1.42 68.03
C GLN A 42 15.34 -0.26 67.78
N THR A 43 15.47 0.80 68.59
CA THR A 43 14.81 2.09 68.30
C THR A 43 15.72 2.90 67.37
N PRO A 44 15.23 3.37 66.22
CA PRO A 44 16.02 4.20 65.30
C PRO A 44 16.55 5.46 66.00
N ASP A 45 17.85 5.73 65.87
CA ASP A 45 18.52 6.89 66.45
C ASP A 45 19.16 7.74 65.34
N PRO A 46 18.87 9.06 65.25
CA PRO A 46 19.47 9.96 64.27
C PRO A 46 21.01 9.97 64.28
N GLY A 47 21.64 9.64 65.40
CA GLY A 47 23.10 9.58 65.54
C GLY A 47 23.76 8.36 64.88
N GLN A 48 22.98 7.40 64.36
CA GLN A 48 23.53 6.17 63.77
C GLN A 48 24.26 6.44 62.46
N THR A 49 25.44 5.81 62.32
CA THR A 49 26.27 5.86 61.10
C THR A 49 26.27 4.52 60.34
N ALA A 50 25.83 3.44 60.98
CA ALA A 50 25.67 2.10 60.40
C ALA A 50 24.57 1.30 61.11
N LEU A 51 24.09 0.23 60.48
CA LEU A 51 23.21 -0.77 61.10
C LEU A 51 23.97 -1.52 62.20
N ARG A 52 23.28 -1.89 63.30
CA ARG A 52 23.91 -2.58 64.44
C ARG A 52 24.20 -4.06 64.16
N GLY A 53 23.46 -4.67 63.25
CA GLY A 53 23.62 -6.06 62.82
C GLY A 53 23.28 -6.24 61.34
N GLU A 54 24.02 -5.57 60.46
CA GLU A 54 23.83 -5.68 59.01
C GLU A 54 23.97 -7.14 58.54
N ARG A 55 22.93 -7.66 57.86
CA ARG A 55 22.92 -9.03 57.31
C ARG A 55 23.03 -9.03 55.80
N ARG A 56 22.46 -8.03 55.14
CA ARG A 56 22.49 -7.89 53.68
C ARG A 56 22.46 -6.42 53.29
N ARG A 57 23.23 -6.08 52.26
CA ARG A 57 23.14 -4.81 51.54
C ARG A 57 23.08 -5.10 50.05
N ALA A 58 22.11 -4.51 49.35
CA ALA A 58 22.05 -4.60 47.90
C ALA A 58 21.49 -3.31 47.29
N ALA A 59 21.60 -3.20 45.97
CA ALA A 59 21.02 -2.11 45.22
C ALA A 59 19.49 -2.08 45.38
N LEU A 60 18.93 -0.88 45.30
CA LEU A 60 17.48 -0.67 45.31
C LEU A 60 16.82 -1.23 44.05
N ASN A 61 15.69 -1.93 44.21
CA ASN A 61 14.84 -2.34 43.09
C ASN A 61 13.92 -1.21 42.64
N MET A 62 13.48 -0.36 43.58
CA MET A 62 12.65 0.80 43.29
C MET A 62 12.99 1.95 44.23
N LEU A 63 13.05 3.17 43.68
CA LEU A 63 13.04 4.41 44.43
C LEU A 63 12.08 5.37 43.73
N SER A 64 11.03 5.79 44.43
CA SER A 64 9.99 6.66 43.87
C SER A 64 9.43 7.61 44.91
N VAL A 65 8.77 8.68 44.47
CA VAL A 65 7.98 9.56 45.34
C VAL A 65 6.58 8.98 45.48
N ASP A 66 6.02 8.99 46.69
CA ASP A 66 4.65 8.51 46.93
C ASP A 66 3.64 9.37 46.11
N PRO A 67 2.82 8.76 45.23
CA PRO A 67 1.80 9.48 44.46
C PRO A 67 0.80 10.26 45.32
N ASN A 68 0.56 9.83 46.56
CA ASN A 68 -0.39 10.47 47.47
C ASN A 68 0.25 11.50 48.40
N ASN A 69 1.59 11.46 48.57
CA ASN A 69 2.33 12.34 49.47
C ASN A 69 3.69 12.75 48.87
N ALA A 70 3.75 13.96 48.30
CA ALA A 70 4.96 14.48 47.67
C ALA A 70 6.19 14.65 48.61
N SER A 71 6.00 14.53 49.93
CA SER A 71 7.06 14.58 50.95
C SER A 71 7.56 13.18 51.39
N GLN A 72 7.08 12.10 50.76
CA GLN A 72 7.50 10.74 51.09
C GLN A 72 8.24 10.10 49.91
N ILE A 73 9.36 9.46 50.22
CA ILE A 73 10.05 8.57 49.30
C ILE A 73 9.79 7.12 49.70
N ILE A 74 9.52 6.29 48.71
CA ILE A 74 9.34 4.85 48.84
C ILE A 74 10.57 4.21 48.22
N ALA A 75 11.36 3.55 49.05
CA ALA A 75 12.48 2.72 48.65
C ALA A 75 12.08 1.25 48.80
N GLU A 76 12.34 0.45 47.78
CA GLU A 76 12.07 -0.99 47.81
C GLU A 76 13.29 -1.80 47.40
N GLN A 77 13.43 -2.95 48.05
CA GLN A 77 14.40 -3.98 47.73
C GLN A 77 13.70 -5.33 47.76
N VAL A 78 14.00 -6.19 46.78
CA VAL A 78 13.56 -7.57 46.73
C VAL A 78 14.69 -8.46 47.24
N ILE A 79 14.40 -9.27 48.26
CA ILE A 79 15.31 -10.29 48.79
C ILE A 79 14.93 -11.63 48.15
N PRO A 80 15.78 -12.21 47.30
CA PRO A 80 15.52 -13.49 46.64
C PRO A 80 15.49 -14.67 47.64
N GLU A 81 15.04 -15.83 47.19
CA GLU A 81 14.90 -17.04 48.02
C GLU A 81 16.22 -17.68 48.48
N ASN A 82 17.32 -17.40 47.78
CA ASN A 82 18.67 -17.90 48.09
C ASN A 82 19.39 -17.09 49.18
N GLU A 83 18.80 -16.00 49.66
CA GLU A 83 19.35 -15.17 50.71
C GLU A 83 18.37 -15.02 51.89
N GLY A 84 18.79 -15.40 53.08
CA GLY A 84 17.93 -15.51 54.27
C GLY A 84 18.59 -16.28 55.41
N GLY A 85 17.79 -16.84 56.30
CA GLY A 85 18.22 -17.57 57.49
C GLY A 85 18.42 -16.66 58.71
N TRP A 86 17.92 -15.42 58.65
CA TRP A 86 18.08 -14.40 59.69
C TRP A 86 16.80 -13.58 59.86
N TRP A 87 16.71 -12.93 61.01
CA TRP A 87 15.61 -12.02 61.35
C TRP A 87 15.87 -10.63 60.77
N ILE A 88 14.82 -10.02 60.23
CA ILE A 88 14.83 -8.62 59.79
C ILE A 88 14.21 -7.79 60.90
N ARG A 89 14.96 -6.79 61.38
CA ARG A 89 14.55 -5.89 62.46
C ARG A 89 14.89 -4.43 62.19
N GLU A 90 15.93 -4.16 61.41
CA GLU A 90 16.34 -2.82 61.01
C GLU A 90 16.55 -2.73 59.49
N ILE A 91 16.28 -1.56 58.92
CA ILE A 91 16.43 -1.25 57.50
C ILE A 91 17.18 0.09 57.38
N GLY A 92 18.22 0.13 56.56
CA GLY A 92 19.02 1.32 56.31
C GLY A 92 19.05 1.69 54.83
N LEU A 93 18.97 2.98 54.51
CA LEU A 93 19.20 3.50 53.16
C LEU A 93 20.58 4.14 53.07
N TYR A 94 21.31 3.83 52.02
CA TYR A 94 22.68 4.31 51.79
C TYR A 94 22.79 5.05 50.47
N ASP A 95 23.61 6.10 50.46
CA ASP A 95 23.95 6.82 49.24
C ASP A 95 25.09 6.15 48.45
N SER A 96 25.45 6.75 47.32
CA SER A 96 26.57 6.30 46.47
C SER A 96 27.94 6.34 47.17
N ASP A 97 28.10 7.13 48.22
CA ASP A 97 29.34 7.25 48.99
C ASP A 97 29.37 6.25 50.18
N GLY A 98 28.32 5.42 50.31
CA GLY A 98 28.19 4.45 51.39
C GLY A 98 27.76 5.04 52.74
N VAL A 99 27.28 6.28 52.77
CA VAL A 99 26.81 6.95 53.99
C VAL A 99 25.37 6.53 54.31
N LEU A 100 25.09 6.19 55.57
CA LEU A 100 23.75 5.87 56.03
C LEU A 100 22.89 7.14 56.06
N ILE A 101 21.91 7.22 55.17
CA ILE A 101 21.01 8.37 54.99
C ILE A 101 19.80 8.26 55.91
N ALA A 102 19.23 7.07 56.05
CA ALA A 102 18.02 6.86 56.83
C ALA A 102 18.02 5.49 57.49
N ILE A 103 17.35 5.41 58.62
CA ILE A 103 17.23 4.21 59.44
C ILE A 103 15.77 4.00 59.83
N ALA A 104 15.30 2.76 59.73
CA ALA A 104 13.98 2.35 60.13
C ALA A 104 14.03 1.07 60.97
N ASN A 105 13.09 0.96 61.91
CA ASN A 105 12.78 -0.31 62.54
C ASN A 105 11.60 -0.97 61.82
N CYS A 106 11.55 -2.30 61.84
CA CYS A 106 10.48 -3.09 61.26
C CYS A 106 10.02 -4.20 62.22
N PRO A 107 8.79 -4.73 62.07
CA PRO A 107 8.36 -5.89 62.84
C PRO A 107 9.30 -7.06 62.59
N GLU A 108 9.60 -7.81 63.66
CA GLU A 108 10.48 -8.97 63.58
C GLU A 108 9.94 -9.95 62.56
N THR A 109 10.65 -10.05 61.43
CA THR A 109 10.23 -10.89 60.31
C THR A 109 11.35 -11.86 59.98
N TYR A 110 11.07 -13.15 60.09
CA TYR A 110 12.04 -14.17 59.70
C TYR A 110 11.99 -14.38 58.19
N LYS A 111 13.17 -14.29 57.54
CA LYS A 111 13.33 -14.52 56.10
C LYS A 111 13.93 -15.92 55.90
N PRO A 112 13.12 -16.96 55.64
CA PRO A 112 13.63 -18.32 55.46
C PRO A 112 14.45 -18.48 54.17
N LEU A 113 15.38 -19.43 54.21
CA LEU A 113 16.12 -19.94 53.05
C LEU A 113 15.37 -21.07 52.36
N LEU A 114 15.62 -21.27 51.07
CA LEU A 114 15.09 -22.43 50.34
C LEU A 114 15.49 -23.77 50.96
N GLN A 115 16.70 -23.86 51.54
CA GLN A 115 17.20 -25.07 52.22
C GLN A 115 16.43 -25.42 53.50
N GLU A 116 15.70 -24.45 54.07
CA GLU A 116 14.85 -24.65 55.27
C GLU A 116 13.43 -25.13 54.88
N GLY A 117 13.20 -25.45 53.61
CA GLY A 117 11.92 -26.00 53.11
C GLY A 117 10.84 -24.96 52.80
N SER A 118 11.13 -23.66 52.96
CA SER A 118 10.21 -22.56 52.65
C SER A 118 10.95 -21.35 52.07
N GLY A 119 11.64 -21.52 50.95
CA GLY A 119 12.22 -20.41 50.20
C GLY A 119 11.16 -19.37 49.83
N ARG A 120 11.30 -18.14 50.32
CA ARG A 120 10.38 -17.04 50.03
C ARG A 120 11.14 -15.89 49.41
N THR A 121 10.64 -15.33 48.33
CA THR A 121 11.07 -14.00 47.86
C THR A 121 10.30 -12.97 48.68
N GLN A 122 11.01 -12.02 49.28
CA GLN A 122 10.40 -11.03 50.16
C GLN A 122 10.78 -9.61 49.72
N THR A 123 9.77 -8.78 49.48
CA THR A 123 9.97 -7.36 49.18
C THR A 123 9.97 -6.56 50.48
N ILE A 124 11.04 -5.83 50.73
CA ILE A 124 11.17 -4.87 51.82
C ILE A 124 10.91 -3.47 51.27
N ARG A 125 9.97 -2.77 51.91
CA ARG A 125 9.57 -1.41 51.55
C ARG A 125 9.85 -0.50 52.74
N MET A 126 10.63 0.55 52.53
CA MET A 126 10.86 1.63 53.50
C MET A 126 10.23 2.92 52.96
N VAL A 127 9.33 3.50 53.77
CA VAL A 127 8.72 4.80 53.49
C VAL A 127 9.37 5.82 54.39
N LEU A 128 10.03 6.81 53.79
CA LEU A 128 10.76 7.86 54.52
C LEU A 128 10.17 9.23 54.20
N ILE A 129 9.90 10.00 55.24
CA ILE A 129 9.51 11.41 55.10
C ILE A 129 10.78 12.25 54.95
N VAL A 130 10.82 13.08 53.90
CA VAL A 130 11.95 13.94 53.57
C VAL A 130 11.52 15.40 53.45
N SER A 131 12.44 16.33 53.72
CA SER A 131 12.15 17.77 53.63
C SER A 131 12.03 18.26 52.18
N SER A 132 12.66 17.56 51.22
CA SER A 132 12.55 17.83 49.78
C SER A 132 12.78 16.57 48.95
N THR A 133 11.78 16.14 48.19
CA THR A 133 11.90 15.01 47.23
C THR A 133 12.61 15.40 45.94
N ALA A 134 12.67 16.70 45.60
CA ALA A 134 13.39 17.22 44.44
C ALA A 134 14.91 17.03 44.56
N ALA A 135 15.41 16.98 45.80
CA ALA A 135 16.81 16.77 46.12
C ALA A 135 17.26 15.29 46.06
N VAL A 136 16.39 14.37 45.63
CA VAL A 136 16.69 12.92 45.52
C VAL A 136 16.73 12.48 44.05
N THR A 137 17.76 11.73 43.65
CA THR A 137 17.82 11.14 42.31
C THR A 137 17.08 9.82 42.25
N LEU A 138 16.02 9.77 41.46
CA LEU A 138 15.23 8.57 41.17
C LEU A 138 15.85 7.81 39.97
N LYS A 139 17.08 7.32 40.12
CA LYS A 139 17.73 6.47 39.10
C LYS A 139 17.94 5.07 39.65
N ILE A 140 17.39 4.09 38.95
CA ILE A 140 17.61 2.66 39.17
C ILE A 140 18.35 2.15 37.93
N ASP A 141 19.25 1.17 38.12
CA ASP A 141 19.89 0.44 37.02
C ASP A 141 18.93 -0.65 36.50
N PRO A 142 18.39 -0.53 35.28
CA PRO A 142 17.47 -1.53 34.72
C PRO A 142 18.14 -2.86 34.37
N ALA A 143 19.47 -3.00 34.43
CA ALA A 143 20.17 -4.26 34.11
C ALA A 143 20.17 -5.28 35.26
N VAL A 144 19.90 -4.86 36.50
CA VAL A 144 20.00 -5.72 37.71
C VAL A 144 18.62 -6.01 38.33
N VAL A 145 17.54 -5.44 37.80
CA VAL A 145 16.19 -5.50 38.39
C VAL A 145 15.23 -6.32 37.54
N LEU A 146 14.49 -7.24 38.19
CA LEU A 146 13.39 -7.98 37.58
C LEU A 146 12.26 -7.00 37.23
N ALA A 147 11.96 -6.79 35.95
CA ALA A 147 10.86 -5.94 35.54
C ALA A 147 9.52 -6.54 36.01
N THR A 148 8.73 -5.76 36.75
CA THR A 148 7.36 -6.17 37.09
C THR A 148 6.50 -6.18 35.83
N ARG A 149 5.49 -7.05 35.79
CA ARG A 149 4.53 -7.10 34.67
C ARG A 149 3.93 -5.72 34.37
N GLU A 150 3.56 -4.99 35.42
CA GLU A 150 3.00 -3.65 35.29
C GLU A 150 3.98 -2.64 34.65
N TYR A 151 5.28 -2.75 34.94
CA TYR A 151 6.29 -1.91 34.28
C TYR A 151 6.38 -2.20 32.78
N VAL A 152 6.29 -3.48 32.39
CA VAL A 152 6.30 -3.91 30.98
C VAL A 152 5.04 -3.44 30.26
N ASP A 153 3.86 -3.67 30.84
CA ASP A 153 2.58 -3.28 30.25
C ASP A 153 2.53 -1.76 29.98
N ARG A 154 3.00 -0.94 30.93
CA ARG A 154 3.09 0.52 30.80
C ARG A 154 4.05 0.98 29.70
N LYS A 155 5.10 0.22 29.41
CA LYS A 155 6.08 0.55 28.35
C LYS A 155 5.58 0.16 26.95
N LEU A 156 4.68 -0.81 26.87
CA LEU A 156 4.08 -1.29 25.61
C LEU A 156 2.83 -0.52 25.21
N GLU A 157 2.18 0.16 26.15
CA GLU A 157 0.99 0.97 25.89
C GLU A 157 1.24 2.03 24.79
N GLY A 158 0.40 2.03 23.76
CA GLY A 158 0.48 2.96 22.62
C GLY A 158 1.64 2.72 21.65
N LYS A 159 2.43 1.64 21.81
CA LYS A 159 3.53 1.27 20.89
C LYS A 159 3.12 0.32 19.78
N GLN A 160 1.93 -0.26 19.84
CA GLN A 160 1.35 -1.04 18.77
C GLN A 160 0.22 -0.25 18.08
N PRO A 161 0.08 -0.35 16.75
CA PRO A 161 -1.13 0.06 16.07
C PRO A 161 -2.35 -0.59 16.76
N LEU A 162 -3.40 0.20 17.00
CA LEU A 162 -4.67 -0.30 17.54
C LEU A 162 -5.46 -1.14 16.52
N ASP A 163 -4.93 -1.29 15.30
CA ASP A 163 -5.52 -2.06 14.22
C ASP A 163 -4.82 -3.42 14.08
N SER A 164 -5.37 -4.24 13.17
CA SER A 164 -4.81 -5.56 12.87
C SER A 164 -3.57 -5.50 11.98
N THR A 165 -3.00 -4.34 11.64
CA THR A 165 -1.96 -4.23 10.61
C THR A 165 -0.72 -5.02 11.00
N LEU A 166 -0.22 -4.86 12.23
CA LEU A 166 0.96 -5.59 12.69
C LEU A 166 0.70 -7.10 12.73
N THR A 167 -0.46 -7.51 13.24
CA THR A 167 -0.90 -8.92 13.25
C THR A 167 -0.98 -9.49 11.83
N ALA A 168 -1.47 -8.69 10.89
CA ALA A 168 -1.64 -9.11 9.50
C ALA A 168 -0.32 -9.21 8.74
N ILE A 169 0.67 -8.37 9.03
CA ILE A 169 1.95 -8.37 8.29
C ILE A 169 3.05 -9.17 8.96
N SER A 170 3.02 -9.31 10.29
CA SER A 170 4.06 -10.03 11.03
C SER A 170 4.07 -11.51 10.65
N GLY A 171 5.27 -12.06 10.41
CA GLY A 171 5.44 -13.47 10.08
C GLY A 171 5.00 -13.89 8.67
N LYS A 172 4.48 -12.97 7.84
CA LYS A 172 4.22 -13.28 6.43
C LYS A 172 5.52 -13.34 5.63
N SER A 173 5.58 -14.26 4.67
CA SER A 173 6.64 -14.29 3.66
C SER A 173 6.51 -13.12 2.68
N VAL A 174 7.53 -12.87 1.85
CA VAL A 174 7.44 -11.88 0.76
C VAL A 174 6.23 -12.15 -0.14
N ALA A 175 5.94 -13.41 -0.46
CA ALA A 175 4.74 -13.79 -1.22
C ALA A 175 3.44 -13.45 -0.48
N GLY A 176 3.37 -13.73 0.82
CA GLY A 176 2.20 -13.40 1.65
C GLY A 176 1.96 -11.90 1.80
N LEU A 177 3.03 -11.08 1.79
CA LEU A 177 2.93 -9.62 1.79
C LEU A 177 2.44 -9.09 0.44
N ILE A 178 2.95 -9.64 -0.66
CA ILE A 178 2.50 -9.32 -2.03
C ILE A 178 1.00 -9.62 -2.17
N GLU A 179 0.53 -10.75 -1.66
CA GLU A 179 -0.88 -11.12 -1.65
C GLU A 179 -1.72 -10.17 -0.77
N TYR A 180 -1.27 -9.90 0.47
CA TYR A 180 -1.97 -9.01 1.41
C TYR A 180 -2.17 -7.60 0.84
N LEU A 181 -1.16 -7.08 0.13
CA LEU A 181 -1.21 -5.76 -0.50
C LEU A 181 -1.91 -5.75 -1.87
N GLY A 182 -2.35 -6.91 -2.37
CA GLY A 182 -2.92 -7.03 -3.72
C GLY A 182 -1.91 -6.72 -4.84
N LEU A 183 -0.61 -6.85 -4.55
CA LEU A 183 0.50 -6.58 -5.47
C LEU A 183 0.93 -7.79 -6.32
N GLY A 184 0.08 -8.83 -6.42
CA GLY A 184 0.36 -10.08 -7.13
C GLY A 184 0.50 -9.93 -8.66
N ALA A 185 0.51 -11.05 -9.39
CA ALA A 185 0.70 -11.05 -10.85
C ALA A 185 -0.33 -10.18 -11.63
N GLY A 186 -1.52 -9.97 -11.06
CA GLY A 186 -2.56 -9.06 -11.58
C GLY A 186 -2.35 -7.58 -11.23
N ALA A 187 -1.31 -7.22 -10.48
CA ALA A 187 -1.11 -5.86 -10.00
C ALA A 187 -0.53 -4.93 -11.07
N PHE A 188 -1.24 -3.81 -11.21
CA PHE A 188 -0.98 -2.54 -11.90
C PHE A 188 -0.34 -2.56 -13.30
N GLY A 189 -1.02 -1.83 -14.21
CA GLY A 189 -0.48 -1.36 -15.47
C GLY A 189 -0.39 -2.40 -16.60
N ILE A 190 -0.36 -1.88 -17.82
CA ILE A 190 -0.02 -2.65 -19.03
C ILE A 190 1.48 -2.96 -18.97
N LYS A 191 1.85 -4.24 -18.90
CA LYS A 191 3.24 -4.70 -19.01
C LYS A 191 3.62 -5.06 -20.44
N ASN A 192 2.67 -5.51 -21.25
CA ASN A 192 2.96 -5.92 -22.62
C ASN A 192 1.77 -5.68 -23.56
N VAL A 193 2.08 -5.67 -24.85
CA VAL A 193 1.11 -5.45 -25.93
C VAL A 193 1.34 -6.41 -27.09
N ALA A 194 0.27 -7.02 -27.58
CA ALA A 194 0.25 -7.76 -28.84
C ALA A 194 -0.63 -7.02 -29.84
N VAL A 195 -0.12 -6.79 -31.05
CA VAL A 195 -0.80 -6.03 -32.11
C VAL A 195 -0.89 -6.88 -33.37
N PHE A 196 -2.10 -7.02 -33.91
CA PHE A 196 -2.38 -7.77 -35.13
C PHE A 196 -2.95 -6.83 -36.19
N THR A 197 -2.17 -6.57 -37.24
CA THR A 197 -2.54 -5.67 -38.35
C THR A 197 -2.70 -6.40 -39.68
N LYS A 198 -2.16 -7.61 -39.82
CA LYS A 198 -2.24 -8.37 -41.06
C LYS A 198 -3.64 -9.00 -41.22
N PRO A 199 -4.36 -8.75 -42.31
CA PRO A 199 -5.66 -9.37 -42.55
C PRO A 199 -5.62 -10.89 -42.58
N GLY A 200 -6.74 -11.48 -42.20
CA GLY A 200 -6.92 -12.92 -42.12
C GLY A 200 -6.95 -13.41 -40.69
N VAL A 201 -6.68 -14.71 -40.52
CA VAL A 201 -6.84 -15.40 -39.25
C VAL A 201 -5.49 -15.83 -38.71
N THR A 202 -5.23 -15.53 -37.44
CA THR A 202 -4.04 -15.98 -36.71
C THR A 202 -4.46 -16.60 -35.39
N THR A 203 -3.79 -17.68 -34.98
CA THR A 203 -3.94 -18.20 -33.61
C THR A 203 -2.87 -17.56 -32.73
N TRP A 204 -3.29 -16.86 -31.69
CA TRP A 204 -2.39 -16.27 -30.70
C TRP A 204 -2.31 -17.14 -29.46
N THR A 205 -1.10 -17.54 -29.08
CA THR A 205 -0.84 -18.26 -27.83
C THR A 205 -0.90 -17.30 -26.65
N VAL A 206 -1.72 -17.62 -25.64
CA VAL A 206 -1.90 -16.77 -24.46
C VAL A 206 -0.69 -16.90 -23.53
N PRO A 207 -0.04 -15.77 -23.16
CA PRO A 207 1.06 -15.72 -22.19
C PRO A 207 0.68 -16.26 -20.80
N ASP A 208 1.68 -16.72 -20.04
CA ASP A 208 1.48 -17.32 -18.72
C ASP A 208 0.87 -16.34 -17.71
N GLU A 209 1.19 -15.06 -17.80
CA GLU A 209 0.67 -14.03 -16.90
C GLU A 209 -0.85 -13.92 -17.01
N LEU A 210 -1.37 -13.98 -18.23
CA LEU A 210 -2.80 -13.93 -18.54
C LEU A 210 -3.51 -15.22 -18.15
N LYS A 211 -2.87 -16.38 -18.33
CA LYS A 211 -3.38 -17.66 -17.85
C LYS A 211 -3.48 -17.73 -16.33
N ASN A 212 -2.67 -16.94 -15.63
CA ASN A 212 -2.57 -16.91 -14.17
C ASN A 212 -3.36 -15.74 -13.54
N GLY A 213 -4.43 -15.27 -14.20
CA GLY A 213 -5.39 -14.33 -13.60
C GLY A 213 -5.14 -12.84 -13.85
N ARG A 214 -4.13 -12.48 -14.65
CA ARG A 214 -4.02 -11.11 -15.14
C ARG A 214 -5.09 -10.84 -16.20
N LYS A 215 -5.74 -9.68 -16.12
CA LYS A 215 -6.72 -9.23 -17.11
C LYS A 215 -6.02 -8.53 -18.28
N ALA A 216 -6.59 -8.67 -19.48
CA ALA A 216 -6.15 -7.92 -20.66
C ALA A 216 -7.24 -6.96 -21.11
N LYS A 217 -6.86 -5.78 -21.60
CA LYS A 217 -7.72 -4.92 -22.42
C LYS A 217 -7.52 -5.29 -23.88
N VAL A 218 -8.61 -5.64 -24.56
CA VAL A 218 -8.63 -5.97 -25.98
C VAL A 218 -9.36 -4.86 -26.72
N THR A 219 -8.76 -4.35 -27.80
CA THR A 219 -9.39 -3.43 -28.75
C THR A 219 -9.45 -4.08 -30.12
N VAL A 220 -10.65 -4.19 -30.68
CA VAL A 220 -10.92 -4.76 -32.00
C VAL A 220 -11.51 -3.68 -32.89
N ILE A 221 -10.92 -3.47 -34.06
CA ILE A 221 -11.41 -2.54 -35.07
C ILE A 221 -11.61 -3.30 -36.38
N GLY A 222 -12.80 -3.19 -36.97
CA GLY A 222 -13.13 -3.76 -38.27
C GLY A 222 -12.42 -3.04 -39.43
N GLY A 223 -12.36 -3.66 -40.61
CA GLY A 223 -11.83 -3.00 -41.80
C GLY A 223 -12.73 -1.85 -42.24
N GLY A 224 -12.14 -0.76 -42.75
CA GLY A 224 -12.90 0.32 -43.37
C GLY A 224 -13.31 -0.04 -44.79
N ALA A 225 -14.39 0.53 -45.31
CA ALA A 225 -14.87 0.28 -46.66
C ALA A 225 -14.18 1.16 -47.70
N SER A 226 -14.19 0.78 -48.98
CA SER A 226 -13.77 1.71 -50.05
C SER A 226 -14.86 2.72 -50.38
N GLY A 227 -14.44 3.84 -50.97
CA GLY A 227 -15.36 4.82 -51.53
C GLY A 227 -16.04 4.30 -52.80
N GLY A 228 -17.17 4.93 -53.13
CA GLY A 228 -17.85 4.71 -54.41
C GLY A 228 -17.31 5.62 -55.51
N ARG A 229 -17.63 5.28 -56.75
CA ARG A 229 -17.36 6.10 -57.93
C ARG A 229 -18.67 6.61 -58.50
N GLY A 230 -18.69 7.89 -58.83
CA GLY A 230 -19.79 8.50 -59.56
C GLY A 230 -19.55 9.99 -59.79
N PRO A 231 -20.57 10.72 -60.25
CA PRO A 231 -20.50 12.16 -60.40
C PRO A 231 -19.94 12.84 -59.16
N ALA A 232 -20.37 12.41 -57.98
CA ALA A 232 -19.80 12.83 -56.71
C ALA A 232 -19.72 11.62 -55.77
N GLY A 233 -18.81 10.68 -56.04
CA GLY A 233 -18.69 9.43 -55.27
C GLY A 233 -18.66 9.65 -53.75
N GLY A 234 -19.45 8.87 -53.00
CA GLY A 234 -19.46 8.93 -51.54
C GLY A 234 -18.29 8.17 -50.93
N GLY A 235 -17.87 8.59 -49.74
CA GLY A 235 -16.84 7.89 -48.98
C GLY A 235 -17.36 6.61 -48.34
N GLY A 236 -16.47 5.63 -48.18
CA GLY A 236 -16.74 4.40 -47.43
C GLY A 236 -16.80 4.66 -45.92
N GLY A 237 -17.64 3.90 -45.23
CA GLY A 237 -17.73 3.91 -43.77
C GLY A 237 -16.45 3.40 -43.10
N GLY A 238 -16.14 3.94 -41.93
CA GLY A 238 -15.10 3.38 -41.07
C GLY A 238 -15.52 2.04 -40.45
N GLY A 239 -14.58 1.25 -39.96
CA GLY A 239 -14.87 0.00 -39.24
C GLY A 239 -15.57 0.23 -37.91
N GLY A 240 -16.18 -0.82 -37.38
CA GLY A 240 -16.65 -0.85 -35.99
C GLY A 240 -15.49 -0.83 -35.01
N LEU A 241 -15.77 -0.51 -33.76
CA LEU A 241 -14.80 -0.59 -32.67
C LEU A 241 -15.45 -1.26 -31.45
N ALA A 242 -14.79 -2.28 -30.92
CA ALA A 242 -15.15 -2.92 -29.67
C ALA A 242 -13.94 -2.96 -28.74
N THR A 243 -14.11 -2.51 -27.50
CA THR A 243 -13.11 -2.65 -26.44
C THR A 243 -13.68 -3.47 -25.30
N LYS A 244 -12.89 -4.41 -24.79
CA LYS A 244 -13.29 -5.33 -23.71
C LYS A 244 -12.16 -5.59 -22.74
N VAL A 245 -12.43 -5.62 -21.45
CA VAL A 245 -11.53 -6.23 -20.46
C VAL A 245 -11.86 -7.71 -20.35
N VAL A 246 -10.89 -8.56 -20.65
CA VAL A 246 -11.04 -10.03 -20.65
C VAL A 246 -10.21 -10.67 -19.54
N ASP A 247 -10.77 -11.74 -18.97
CA ASP A 247 -10.06 -12.69 -18.12
C ASP A 247 -9.74 -13.92 -18.99
N LEU A 248 -8.46 -14.28 -19.07
CA LEU A 248 -7.95 -15.38 -19.90
C LEU A 248 -7.38 -16.51 -19.04
N SER A 249 -7.81 -16.58 -17.77
CA SER A 249 -7.42 -17.64 -16.85
C SER A 249 -7.70 -19.03 -17.45
N GLY A 250 -6.67 -19.87 -17.54
CA GLY A 250 -6.77 -21.21 -18.14
C GLY A 250 -6.95 -21.27 -19.67
N VAL A 251 -6.98 -20.14 -20.39
CA VAL A 251 -7.09 -20.12 -21.86
C VAL A 251 -5.72 -20.29 -22.49
N SER A 252 -5.52 -21.30 -23.35
CA SER A 252 -4.21 -21.58 -23.96
C SER A 252 -3.94 -20.74 -25.22
N SER A 253 -4.97 -20.46 -26.00
CA SER A 253 -4.86 -19.71 -27.25
C SER A 253 -6.19 -19.04 -27.62
N VAL A 254 -6.12 -17.98 -28.42
CA VAL A 254 -7.27 -17.27 -28.96
C VAL A 254 -7.13 -17.12 -30.47
N ARG A 255 -8.22 -17.36 -31.21
CA ARG A 255 -8.30 -17.08 -32.64
C ARG A 255 -8.51 -15.58 -32.87
N ILE A 256 -7.58 -14.93 -33.56
CA ILE A 256 -7.64 -13.53 -33.95
C ILE A 256 -8.04 -13.45 -35.41
N THR A 257 -9.03 -12.62 -35.73
CA THR A 257 -9.39 -12.28 -37.11
C THR A 257 -9.16 -10.79 -37.31
N VAL A 258 -8.40 -10.43 -38.33
CA VAL A 258 -8.27 -9.04 -38.80
C VAL A 258 -9.02 -8.92 -40.10
N GLY A 259 -10.04 -8.06 -40.13
CA GLY A 259 -10.86 -7.79 -41.30
C GLY A 259 -10.07 -7.04 -42.37
N VAL A 260 -10.24 -7.45 -43.63
CA VAL A 260 -9.64 -6.75 -44.78
C VAL A 260 -10.26 -5.36 -44.95
N GLY A 261 -9.48 -4.39 -45.41
CA GLY A 261 -10.03 -3.14 -45.92
C GLY A 261 -10.81 -3.39 -47.21
N GLY A 262 -11.87 -2.62 -47.43
CA GLY A 262 -12.59 -2.65 -48.69
C GLY A 262 -11.67 -2.22 -49.82
N GLU A 263 -11.38 -3.12 -50.76
CA GLU A 263 -10.50 -2.78 -51.88
C GLU A 263 -11.11 -1.69 -52.75
N ALA A 264 -10.27 -0.83 -53.32
CA ALA A 264 -10.68 0.09 -54.35
C ALA A 264 -11.31 -0.67 -55.53
N ILE A 265 -12.42 -0.17 -56.05
CA ILE A 265 -12.94 -0.66 -57.33
C ILE A 265 -11.99 -0.25 -58.46
N PRO A 266 -11.71 -1.11 -59.45
CA PRO A 266 -10.83 -0.79 -60.56
C PRO A 266 -11.27 0.45 -61.31
N SER A 267 -10.34 1.10 -62.01
CA SER A 267 -10.61 2.26 -62.87
C SER A 267 -11.75 1.97 -63.86
N GLY A 268 -12.58 2.97 -64.11
CA GLY A 268 -13.71 2.84 -65.02
C GLY A 268 -14.56 4.11 -65.05
N ASP A 269 -15.54 4.11 -65.94
CA ASP A 269 -16.41 5.23 -66.31
C ASP A 269 -17.90 4.98 -66.00
N THR A 270 -18.19 3.90 -65.26
CA THR A 270 -19.53 3.56 -64.73
C THR A 270 -19.64 3.82 -63.23
N ALA A 271 -20.75 4.44 -62.81
CA ALA A 271 -21.00 4.74 -61.40
C ALA A 271 -21.16 3.41 -60.66
N THR A 272 -20.37 3.21 -59.62
CA THR A 272 -20.25 1.90 -58.96
C THR A 272 -20.03 2.11 -57.47
N ASN A 273 -20.75 1.37 -56.64
CA ASN A 273 -20.51 1.37 -55.20
C ASN A 273 -19.14 0.76 -54.89
N GLY A 274 -18.56 1.17 -53.77
CA GLY A 274 -17.33 0.56 -53.27
C GLY A 274 -17.54 -0.88 -52.81
N LYS A 275 -16.56 -1.38 -52.05
CA LYS A 275 -16.59 -2.68 -51.38
C LYS A 275 -16.59 -2.48 -49.86
N ASN A 276 -17.35 -3.32 -49.17
CA ASN A 276 -17.42 -3.30 -47.71
C ASN A 276 -16.09 -3.67 -47.07
N GLY A 277 -15.87 -3.21 -45.84
CA GLY A 277 -14.78 -3.70 -45.01
C GLY A 277 -15.08 -5.07 -44.42
N GLY A 278 -14.04 -5.81 -44.06
CA GLY A 278 -14.12 -7.09 -43.36
C GLY A 278 -14.31 -6.94 -41.85
N THR A 279 -14.85 -7.98 -41.22
CA THR A 279 -15.03 -8.04 -39.75
C THR A 279 -13.72 -8.48 -39.07
N SER A 280 -13.38 -7.83 -37.96
CA SER A 280 -12.30 -8.25 -37.05
C SER A 280 -12.87 -8.88 -35.78
N SER A 281 -12.13 -9.78 -35.13
CA SER A 281 -12.55 -10.40 -33.87
C SER A 281 -11.40 -10.88 -32.98
N PHE A 282 -11.67 -10.90 -31.67
CA PHE A 282 -10.86 -11.56 -30.66
C PHE A 282 -11.62 -12.77 -30.12
N GLY A 283 -11.36 -13.95 -30.70
CA GLY A 283 -12.10 -15.17 -30.42
C GLY A 283 -13.61 -14.98 -30.61
N SER A 284 -14.38 -15.53 -29.68
CA SER A 284 -15.82 -15.29 -29.52
C SER A 284 -16.14 -14.16 -28.54
N MET A 285 -15.13 -13.49 -27.97
CA MET A 285 -15.32 -12.60 -26.81
C MET A 285 -15.80 -11.21 -27.22
N CYS A 286 -15.29 -10.68 -28.33
CA CYS A 286 -15.75 -9.45 -28.96
C CYS A 286 -15.36 -9.40 -30.45
N SER A 287 -16.09 -8.62 -31.23
CA SER A 287 -15.87 -8.41 -32.66
C SER A 287 -16.23 -7.00 -33.07
N ALA A 288 -15.80 -6.61 -34.27
CA ALA A 288 -16.20 -5.35 -34.89
C ALA A 288 -16.39 -5.55 -36.39
N THR A 289 -17.58 -5.21 -36.89
CA THR A 289 -17.89 -5.35 -38.32
C THR A 289 -17.08 -4.34 -39.14
N GLY A 290 -16.90 -4.63 -40.42
CA GLY A 290 -16.37 -3.63 -41.33
C GLY A 290 -17.36 -2.52 -41.63
N GLY A 291 -16.87 -1.42 -42.20
CA GLY A 291 -17.70 -0.31 -42.69
C GLY A 291 -18.48 -0.69 -43.95
N ILE A 292 -19.54 0.08 -44.24
CA ILE A 292 -20.34 -0.09 -45.45
C ILE A 292 -19.71 0.70 -46.61
N SER A 293 -19.66 0.06 -47.79
CA SER A 293 -19.10 0.63 -49.02
C SER A 293 -19.71 1.96 -49.37
N GLY A 294 -18.91 2.95 -49.78
CA GLY A 294 -19.40 4.24 -50.28
C GLY A 294 -20.30 4.06 -51.50
N GLY A 295 -21.37 4.84 -51.57
CA GLY A 295 -22.28 4.85 -52.70
C GLY A 295 -21.78 5.73 -53.85
N THR A 296 -22.52 5.72 -54.96
CA THR A 296 -22.22 6.58 -56.12
C THR A 296 -22.34 8.08 -55.82
N GLN A 297 -23.11 8.44 -54.78
CA GLN A 297 -23.20 9.79 -54.21
C GLN A 297 -23.34 9.82 -52.68
N SER A 298 -23.88 8.75 -52.08
CA SER A 298 -24.09 8.65 -50.64
C SER A 298 -22.84 8.21 -49.89
N GLY A 299 -22.55 8.92 -48.80
CA GLY A 299 -21.74 8.39 -47.73
C GLY A 299 -22.51 7.30 -47.01
N GLN A 300 -21.80 6.33 -46.44
CA GLN A 300 -22.43 5.10 -45.92
C GLN A 300 -21.98 4.84 -44.49
N ASP A 301 -22.80 4.09 -43.75
CA ASP A 301 -22.62 3.90 -42.32
C ASP A 301 -21.29 3.21 -41.99
N GLY A 302 -20.76 3.57 -40.82
CA GLY A 302 -19.63 2.84 -40.26
C GLY A 302 -20.05 1.47 -39.73
N GLY A 303 -19.06 0.61 -39.49
CA GLY A 303 -19.28 -0.68 -38.84
C GLY A 303 -19.63 -0.52 -37.36
N VAL A 304 -19.96 -1.64 -36.71
CA VAL A 304 -20.44 -1.68 -35.34
C VAL A 304 -19.59 -2.66 -34.52
N GLY A 305 -19.17 -2.24 -33.32
CA GLY A 305 -18.60 -3.14 -32.31
C GLY A 305 -19.66 -4.03 -31.66
N VAL A 306 -19.31 -5.28 -31.36
CA VAL A 306 -20.21 -6.25 -30.71
C VAL A 306 -19.48 -7.00 -29.61
N GLY A 307 -20.15 -7.18 -28.47
CA GLY A 307 -19.66 -8.01 -27.36
C GLY A 307 -18.55 -7.37 -26.52
N GLY A 308 -18.10 -6.16 -26.84
CA GLY A 308 -17.23 -5.37 -25.97
C GLY A 308 -17.97 -4.77 -24.76
N ASP A 309 -17.21 -4.33 -23.77
CA ASP A 309 -17.73 -3.50 -22.67
C ASP A 309 -18.03 -2.09 -23.18
N PHE A 310 -17.30 -1.65 -24.21
CA PHE A 310 -17.57 -0.47 -25.00
C PHE A 310 -17.65 -0.86 -26.48
N ASN A 311 -18.73 -0.46 -27.14
CA ASN A 311 -18.98 -0.73 -28.54
C ASN A 311 -19.35 0.58 -29.25
N THR A 312 -18.71 0.86 -30.38
CA THR A 312 -18.98 2.05 -31.18
C THR A 312 -18.59 1.82 -32.65
N SER A 313 -18.55 2.90 -33.41
CA SER A 313 -18.10 2.98 -34.80
C SER A 313 -16.98 4.02 -34.94
N LEU A 314 -16.11 3.84 -35.94
CA LEU A 314 -15.20 4.90 -36.39
C LEU A 314 -15.92 6.00 -37.21
N GLY A 315 -17.22 5.81 -37.48
CA GLY A 315 -18.09 6.80 -38.08
C GLY A 315 -18.38 6.57 -39.57
N PRO A 316 -19.41 7.24 -40.09
CA PRO A 316 -19.84 7.11 -41.47
C PRO A 316 -18.86 7.76 -42.44
N GLY A 317 -18.88 7.30 -43.69
CA GLY A 317 -18.31 8.05 -44.81
C GLY A 317 -19.17 9.26 -45.14
N GLY A 318 -18.54 10.33 -45.63
CA GLY A 318 -19.26 11.53 -46.06
C GLY A 318 -19.90 11.35 -47.43
N PRO A 319 -21.04 12.02 -47.71
CA PRO A 319 -21.59 12.09 -49.06
C PRO A 319 -20.71 12.94 -49.96
N GLY A 320 -20.71 12.61 -51.25
CA GLY A 320 -20.19 13.54 -52.25
C GLY A 320 -21.22 14.63 -52.55
N THR A 321 -20.74 15.76 -53.05
CA THR A 321 -21.58 16.91 -53.41
C THR A 321 -21.34 17.35 -54.84
N LEU A 322 -22.42 17.62 -55.56
CA LEU A 322 -22.38 18.26 -56.88
C LEU A 322 -22.34 19.77 -56.66
N ALA A 323 -21.17 20.36 -56.81
CA ALA A 323 -21.02 21.81 -56.77
C ALA A 323 -21.34 22.34 -58.18
N GLY A 324 -22.56 22.83 -58.41
CA GLY A 324 -23.09 23.16 -59.75
C GLY A 324 -22.09 23.76 -60.75
N GLY A 325 -22.23 23.40 -62.03
CA GLY A 325 -21.16 23.52 -63.05
C GLY A 325 -20.51 22.16 -63.32
N ASN A 326 -19.37 22.13 -64.02
CA ASN A 326 -18.60 20.88 -64.25
C ASN A 326 -17.86 20.38 -62.99
N THR A 327 -18.09 20.97 -61.81
CA THR A 327 -17.36 20.66 -60.58
C THR A 327 -18.09 19.68 -59.66
N SER A 328 -17.35 18.70 -59.15
CA SER A 328 -17.85 17.67 -58.26
C SER A 328 -16.87 17.40 -57.12
N ASN A 329 -17.39 17.29 -55.90
CA ASN A 329 -16.62 16.93 -54.71
C ASN A 329 -16.98 15.51 -54.28
N SER A 330 -15.98 14.65 -54.12
CA SER A 330 -16.19 13.33 -53.53
C SER A 330 -16.27 13.41 -52.01
N GLY A 331 -16.97 12.43 -51.43
CA GLY A 331 -17.11 12.30 -49.99
C GLY A 331 -15.83 11.79 -49.32
N PRO A 332 -15.44 12.32 -48.14
CA PRO A 332 -14.36 11.78 -47.35
C PRO A 332 -14.74 10.41 -46.77
N GLY A 333 -13.76 9.54 -46.53
CA GLY A 333 -13.99 8.27 -45.83
C GLY A 333 -14.16 8.46 -44.31
N GLY A 334 -14.86 7.52 -43.66
CA GLY A 334 -15.10 7.56 -42.21
C GLY A 334 -13.85 7.27 -41.36
N GLY A 335 -13.82 7.74 -40.11
CA GLY A 335 -12.71 7.51 -39.18
C GLY A 335 -11.40 8.16 -39.62
N PRO A 336 -10.23 7.48 -39.50
CA PRO A 336 -8.97 7.92 -40.10
C PRO A 336 -8.98 7.71 -41.63
N GLY A 337 -10.06 8.14 -42.28
CA GLY A 337 -10.36 7.93 -43.67
C GLY A 337 -9.62 8.88 -44.62
N GLY A 338 -9.72 8.57 -45.91
CA GLY A 338 -9.16 9.42 -46.96
C GLY A 338 -9.92 10.74 -47.06
N PRO A 339 -9.24 11.88 -47.28
CA PRO A 339 -9.94 13.13 -47.57
C PRO A 339 -10.62 13.05 -48.93
N GLY A 340 -11.78 13.68 -49.07
CA GLY A 340 -12.47 13.84 -50.35
C GLY A 340 -11.63 14.61 -51.36
N THR A 341 -11.97 14.49 -52.63
CA THR A 341 -11.31 15.16 -53.75
C THR A 341 -12.28 16.07 -54.48
N ASN A 342 -11.77 17.17 -55.03
CA ASN A 342 -12.52 18.08 -55.87
C ASN A 342 -12.06 17.89 -57.32
N SER A 343 -13.00 17.80 -58.26
CA SER A 343 -12.70 17.64 -59.68
C SER A 343 -13.64 18.47 -60.56
N GLY A 344 -13.10 19.12 -61.59
CA GLY A 344 -13.88 19.64 -62.72
C GLY A 344 -14.05 18.62 -63.86
N ASN A 345 -13.29 17.52 -63.82
CA ASN A 345 -13.22 16.48 -64.85
C ASN A 345 -13.15 15.08 -64.21
N SER A 346 -12.02 14.64 -63.65
CA SER A 346 -11.97 13.37 -62.92
C SER A 346 -10.89 13.43 -61.84
N ALA A 347 -11.20 12.98 -60.63
CA ALA A 347 -10.23 12.83 -59.56
C ALA A 347 -10.38 11.49 -58.87
N ASP A 348 -9.25 10.80 -58.73
CA ASP A 348 -9.15 9.60 -57.92
C ASP A 348 -9.42 9.92 -56.44
N GLY A 349 -10.02 8.97 -55.75
CA GLY A 349 -10.16 9.02 -54.31
C GLY A 349 -8.81 8.78 -53.63
N ARG A 350 -8.70 9.29 -52.41
CA ARG A 350 -7.61 9.00 -51.48
C ARG A 350 -7.95 7.78 -50.63
N ASN A 351 -6.99 6.88 -50.50
CA ASN A 351 -7.06 5.75 -49.58
C ASN A 351 -7.15 6.24 -48.13
N ALA A 352 -7.70 5.38 -47.28
CA ALA A 352 -7.67 5.54 -45.84
C ALA A 352 -6.24 5.67 -45.29
N LYS A 353 -6.09 6.38 -44.16
CA LYS A 353 -4.79 6.72 -43.58
C LYS A 353 -4.41 5.86 -42.37
N GLY A 354 -5.35 5.14 -41.78
CA GLY A 354 -5.09 4.30 -40.61
C GLY A 354 -6.14 3.21 -40.42
N PRO A 355 -5.92 2.31 -39.44
CA PRO A 355 -6.72 1.11 -39.25
C PRO A 355 -8.22 1.37 -39.16
N GLY A 356 -9.00 0.59 -39.90
CA GLY A 356 -10.45 0.72 -40.00
C GLY A 356 -10.93 1.99 -40.70
N GLY A 357 -10.05 2.85 -41.23
CA GLY A 357 -10.45 4.05 -41.95
C GLY A 357 -11.13 3.73 -43.28
N GLY A 358 -12.16 4.50 -43.63
CA GLY A 358 -12.83 4.39 -44.93
C GLY A 358 -12.04 5.08 -46.05
N GLY A 359 -12.12 4.55 -47.26
CA GLY A 359 -11.62 5.20 -48.46
C GLY A 359 -12.55 6.33 -48.90
N SER A 360 -12.00 7.42 -49.43
CA SER A 360 -12.84 8.48 -50.02
C SER A 360 -13.42 8.05 -51.36
N GLY A 361 -14.54 8.67 -51.73
CA GLY A 361 -15.11 8.47 -53.06
C GLY A 361 -14.24 9.05 -54.16
N ALA A 362 -14.52 8.67 -55.40
CA ALA A 362 -13.98 9.33 -56.59
C ALA A 362 -15.06 10.18 -57.25
N ALA A 363 -14.67 11.37 -57.70
CA ALA A 363 -15.55 12.31 -58.38
C ALA A 363 -15.18 12.39 -59.86
N TRP A 364 -16.19 12.61 -60.69
CA TRP A 364 -16.01 12.91 -62.09
C TRP A 364 -17.01 13.97 -62.60
N GLY A 365 -16.72 14.52 -63.77
CA GLY A 365 -17.49 15.52 -64.48
C GLY A 365 -18.05 14.97 -65.80
N ALA A 366 -18.59 15.85 -66.64
CA ALA A 366 -19.30 15.45 -67.86
C ALA A 366 -18.39 14.84 -68.93
N THR A 367 -17.13 15.28 -69.02
CA THR A 367 -16.23 15.01 -70.15
C THR A 367 -15.23 13.88 -69.91
N GLN A 368 -14.81 13.66 -68.66
CA GLN A 368 -13.89 12.58 -68.27
C GLN A 368 -14.46 11.84 -67.07
N LYS A 369 -14.63 10.53 -67.20
CA LYS A 369 -15.25 9.69 -66.15
C LYS A 369 -14.31 8.61 -65.63
N ASN A 370 -13.07 8.52 -66.11
CA ASN A 370 -12.20 7.44 -65.64
C ASN A 370 -11.53 7.81 -64.31
N CYS A 371 -11.91 7.15 -63.21
CA CYS A 371 -11.29 7.35 -61.90
C CYS A 371 -11.38 6.12 -60.99
N VAL A 372 -10.57 6.11 -59.93
CA VAL A 372 -10.44 5.06 -58.92
C VAL A 372 -10.74 5.65 -57.54
N PRO A 373 -11.74 5.15 -56.79
CA PRO A 373 -11.97 5.61 -55.42
C PRO A 373 -10.91 5.06 -54.46
N GLY A 374 -10.83 5.67 -53.28
CA GLY A 374 -9.92 5.24 -52.24
C GLY A 374 -10.27 3.85 -51.71
N ALA A 375 -9.26 3.03 -51.45
CA ALA A 375 -9.38 1.82 -50.67
C ALA A 375 -9.59 2.15 -49.18
N GLY A 376 -10.36 1.30 -48.50
CA GLY A 376 -10.42 1.28 -47.04
C GLY A 376 -9.17 0.64 -46.45
N PHE A 377 -8.91 0.92 -45.18
CA PHE A 377 -7.79 0.32 -44.46
C PHE A 377 -8.24 -0.98 -43.77
N ASP A 378 -7.30 -1.92 -43.63
CA ASP A 378 -7.48 -3.11 -42.83
C ASP A 378 -7.86 -2.80 -41.38
N GLY A 379 -8.50 -3.76 -40.72
CA GLY A 379 -8.78 -3.69 -39.30
C GLY A 379 -7.52 -3.82 -38.44
N ILE A 380 -7.72 -3.86 -37.12
CA ILE A 380 -6.64 -4.12 -36.17
C ILE A 380 -7.20 -4.79 -34.92
N VAL A 381 -6.40 -5.66 -34.30
CA VAL A 381 -6.67 -6.19 -32.96
C VAL A 381 -5.47 -5.88 -32.07
N ILE A 382 -5.73 -5.30 -30.90
CA ILE A 382 -4.72 -4.92 -29.91
C ILE A 382 -5.08 -5.60 -28.59
N VAL A 383 -4.11 -6.25 -27.96
CA VAL A 383 -4.24 -6.90 -26.65
C VAL A 383 -3.20 -6.28 -25.72
N GLU A 384 -3.63 -5.64 -24.65
CA GLU A 384 -2.79 -4.93 -23.68
C GLU A 384 -2.98 -5.57 -22.30
N TRP A 385 -1.90 -6.03 -21.63
CA TRP A 385 -2.03 -6.68 -20.32
C TRP A 385 -0.91 -6.37 -19.35
#